data_AF-A0A3C2CIB4-F1
#
_entry.id   AF-A0A3C2CIB4-F1
#
_cell.length_a   1.000
_cell.length_b   1.000
_cell.length_c   1.000
_cell.angle_alpha   90.00
_cell.angle_beta   90.00
_cell.angle_gamma   90.00
#
_symmetry.space_group_name_H-M   'P 1'
#
loop_
_entity.id
_entity.type
_entity.pdbx_description
1 polymer ?
#
loop_
_entity_poly.entity_id
_entity_poly.type
_entity_poly.pdbx_seq_one_letter_code
_entity_poly.pdbx_strand_id
1 'polypeptide(L)'
;MDTDFVLRRIDRTFAFIDLSGFTAFNEKAGDEQAVDVLVQFRNAVRNIASKRGVRIAKWLGDGVMLVGVEPEETVDSVLEINSFINDSDFELPVRAGIAGGWVLLIEGDDHVGREVILASRLCDSAGPGQVLAPKELVSPLMNLTQTDLGEVMV
;
A
#
# COMPACT_ATOMS: atom_id res chain seq x y z
N MET A 1 8.92 32.56 -18.77
CA MET A 1 8.56 31.13 -18.85
C MET A 1 7.88 30.84 -17.54
N ASP A 2 6.56 31.04 -17.49
CA ASP A 2 5.77 30.85 -16.28
C ASP A 2 5.73 29.36 -15.95
N THR A 3 6.33 28.98 -14.84
CA THR A 3 6.14 27.66 -14.22
C THR A 3 5.14 27.86 -13.09
N ASP A 4 3.88 28.11 -13.45
CA ASP A 4 2.79 28.06 -12.49
C ASP A 4 2.64 26.60 -12.05
N PHE A 5 3.36 26.23 -10.99
CA PHE A 5 3.14 24.99 -10.29
C PHE A 5 1.73 25.04 -9.71
N VAL A 6 0.78 24.34 -10.35
CA VAL A 6 -0.58 24.22 -9.84
C VAL A 6 -0.54 23.31 -8.61
N LEU A 7 -0.29 23.91 -7.45
CA LEU A 7 -0.42 23.25 -6.16
C LEU A 7 -1.89 22.99 -5.89
N ARG A 8 -2.33 21.73 -6.07
CA ARG A 8 -3.70 21.33 -5.79
C ARG A 8 -3.76 20.55 -4.50
N ARG A 9 -4.53 21.03 -3.53
CA ARG A 9 -4.83 20.26 -2.31
C ARG A 9 -5.94 19.25 -2.63
N ILE A 10 -5.70 17.97 -2.36
CA ILE A 10 -6.63 16.87 -2.63
C ILE A 10 -6.72 15.94 -1.42
N ASP A 11 -7.89 15.36 -1.18
CA ASP A 11 -8.08 14.32 -0.18
C ASP A 11 -7.90 12.95 -0.82
N ARG A 12 -6.98 12.14 -0.30
CA ARG A 12 -6.60 10.84 -0.90
C ARG A 12 -6.24 9.83 0.18
N THR A 13 -6.47 8.56 -0.13
CA THR A 13 -6.00 7.44 0.67
C THR A 13 -4.80 6.80 -0.01
N PHE A 14 -3.74 6.58 0.75
CA PHE A 14 -2.48 5.98 0.30
C PHE A 14 -2.31 4.64 0.97
N ALA A 15 -1.84 3.66 0.21
CA ALA A 15 -1.40 2.39 0.76
C ALA A 15 0.00 2.06 0.25
N PHE A 16 0.87 1.63 1.16
CA PHE A 16 2.12 0.96 0.83
C PHE A 16 1.95 -0.51 1.13
N ILE A 17 2.34 -1.36 0.18
CA ILE A 17 2.32 -2.81 0.32
C ILE A 17 3.70 -3.31 -0.08
N ASP A 18 4.27 -4.20 0.73
CA ASP A 18 5.63 -4.70 0.55
C ASP A 18 5.73 -6.21 0.83
N LEU A 19 6.62 -6.90 0.12
CA LEU A 19 6.89 -8.32 0.34
C LEU A 19 7.81 -8.51 1.54
N SER A 20 7.29 -9.12 2.60
CA SER A 20 8.04 -9.27 3.84
C SER A 20 9.22 -10.22 3.68
N GLY A 21 10.44 -9.71 3.86
CA GLY A 21 11.66 -10.52 3.81
C GLY A 21 12.20 -10.78 2.39
N PHE A 22 11.71 -10.06 1.38
CA PHE A 22 12.11 -10.27 -0.01
C PHE A 22 13.61 -10.14 -0.25
N THR A 23 14.30 -9.18 0.38
CA THR A 23 15.76 -9.06 0.24
C THR A 23 16.49 -10.34 0.64
N ALA A 24 16.14 -10.92 1.79
CA ALA A 24 16.75 -12.15 2.29
C ALA A 24 16.34 -13.37 1.47
N PHE A 25 15.13 -13.35 0.89
CA PHE A 25 14.69 -14.37 -0.06
C PHE A 25 15.51 -14.33 -1.35
N ASN A 26 15.65 -13.15 -1.96
CA ASN A 26 16.40 -12.95 -3.20
C ASN A 26 17.85 -13.45 -3.06
N GLU A 27 18.51 -13.11 -1.95
CA GLU A 27 19.88 -13.56 -1.67
C GLU A 27 20.03 -15.08 -1.59
N LYS A 28 18.98 -15.81 -1.18
CA LYS A 28 19.01 -17.27 -1.00
C LYS A 28 18.51 -18.05 -2.21
N ALA A 29 17.43 -17.57 -2.81
CA ALA A 29 16.69 -18.22 -3.89
C ALA A 29 17.31 -17.94 -5.27
N GLY A 30 18.00 -16.79 -5.41
CA GLY A 30 18.55 -16.30 -6.66
C GLY A 30 17.55 -15.54 -7.53
N ASP A 31 18.08 -14.84 -8.53
CA ASP A 31 17.35 -13.83 -9.30
C ASP A 31 16.10 -14.37 -10.01
N GLU A 32 16.12 -15.61 -10.52
CA GLU A 32 15.01 -16.18 -11.30
C GLU A 32 13.77 -16.39 -10.43
N GLN A 33 13.92 -17.02 -9.26
CA GLN A 33 12.83 -17.23 -8.31
C GLN A 33 12.33 -15.90 -7.73
N ALA A 34 13.24 -14.97 -7.43
CA ALA A 34 12.86 -13.64 -6.97
C ALA A 34 12.03 -12.87 -8.01
N VAL A 35 12.38 -12.97 -9.29
CA VAL A 35 11.59 -12.38 -10.39
C VAL A 35 10.21 -13.02 -10.46
N ASP A 36 10.09 -14.35 -10.33
CA ASP A 36 8.79 -15.03 -10.36
C ASP A 36 7.87 -14.55 -9.23
N VAL A 37 8.38 -14.44 -8.00
CA VAL A 37 7.63 -13.89 -6.86
C VAL A 37 7.18 -12.45 -7.13
N LEU A 38 8.09 -11.60 -7.64
CA LEU A 38 7.75 -10.22 -7.99
C LEU A 38 6.68 -10.13 -9.08
N VAL A 39 6.76 -10.98 -10.11
CA VAL A 39 5.79 -11.00 -11.21
C VAL A 39 4.41 -11.40 -10.70
N GLN A 40 4.33 -12.45 -9.88
CA GLN A 40 3.08 -12.88 -9.29
C GLN A 40 2.47 -11.79 -8.39
N PHE A 41 3.30 -11.16 -7.54
CA PHE A 41 2.86 -10.09 -6.65
C PHE A 41 2.30 -8.90 -7.45
N ARG A 42 3.06 -8.47 -8.47
CA ARG A 42 2.66 -7.36 -9.34
C ARG A 42 1.37 -7.67 -10.09
N ASN A 43 1.15 -8.91 -10.50
CA ASN A 43 -0.07 -9.32 -11.20
C ASN A 43 -1.28 -9.32 -10.26
N ALA A 44 -1.14 -9.83 -9.03
CA ALA A 44 -2.19 -9.77 -8.01
C ALA A 44 -2.62 -8.32 -7.73
N VAL A 45 -1.66 -7.45 -7.46
CA VAL A 45 -1.89 -6.02 -7.21
C VAL A 45 -2.60 -5.35 -8.38
N ARG A 46 -2.11 -5.54 -9.63
CA ARG A 46 -2.75 -4.96 -10.83
C ARG A 46 -4.19 -5.43 -11.01
N ASN A 47 -4.44 -6.72 -10.86
CA ASN A 47 -5.75 -7.31 -11.04
C ASN A 47 -6.75 -6.78 -10.01
N ILE A 48 -6.37 -6.72 -8.73
CA ILE A 48 -7.25 -6.28 -7.65
C ILE A 48 -7.46 -4.77 -7.68
N ALA A 49 -6.38 -3.98 -7.79
CA ALA A 49 -6.45 -2.53 -7.80
C ALA A 49 -7.29 -2.01 -8.98
N SER A 50 -7.17 -2.62 -10.17
CA SER A 50 -7.97 -2.24 -11.34
C SER A 50 -9.47 -2.52 -11.16
N LYS A 51 -9.85 -3.65 -10.55
CA LYS A 51 -11.25 -3.99 -10.27
C LYS A 51 -11.92 -3.02 -9.29
N ARG A 52 -11.15 -2.46 -8.36
CA ARG A 52 -11.62 -1.55 -7.32
C ARG A 52 -11.44 -0.07 -7.66
N GLY A 53 -10.92 0.24 -8.85
CA GLY A 53 -10.67 1.62 -9.25
C GLY A 53 -9.57 2.32 -8.46
N VAL A 54 -8.68 1.57 -7.80
CA VAL A 54 -7.54 2.10 -7.05
C VAL A 54 -6.33 2.20 -7.97
N ARG A 55 -5.67 3.36 -7.95
CA ARG A 55 -4.55 3.63 -8.87
C ARG A 55 -3.24 3.13 -8.26
N ILE A 56 -2.45 2.43 -9.06
CA ILE A 56 -1.03 2.20 -8.76
C ILE A 56 -0.28 3.51 -9.04
N ALA A 57 0.21 4.17 -7.99
CA ALA A 57 0.97 5.41 -8.14
C ALA A 57 2.39 5.13 -8.64
N LYS A 58 3.09 4.19 -8.00
CA LYS A 58 4.44 3.76 -8.39
C LYS A 58 4.82 2.43 -7.76
N TRP A 59 5.75 1.73 -8.41
CA TRP A 59 6.42 0.55 -7.87
C TRP A 59 7.68 0.95 -7.11
N LEU A 60 8.01 0.21 -6.06
CA LEU A 60 9.10 0.48 -5.12
C LEU A 60 9.98 -0.76 -4.97
N GLY A 61 10.51 -1.28 -6.06
CA GLY A 61 11.22 -2.57 -6.05
C GLY A 61 10.27 -3.75 -5.83
N ASP A 62 10.27 -4.28 -4.61
CA ASP A 62 9.40 -5.33 -4.06
C ASP A 62 8.10 -4.79 -3.46
N GLY A 63 8.01 -3.47 -3.27
CA GLY A 63 6.80 -2.80 -2.82
C GLY A 63 6.02 -2.07 -3.90
N VAL A 64 4.87 -1.53 -3.50
CA VAL A 64 4.00 -0.70 -4.34
C VAL A 64 3.34 0.39 -3.49
N MET A 65 3.20 1.58 -4.09
CA MET A 65 2.37 2.66 -3.58
C MET A 65 1.08 2.72 -4.38
N LEU A 66 -0.05 2.57 -3.69
CA LEU A 66 -1.40 2.78 -4.22
C LEU A 66 -1.92 4.14 -3.77
N VAL A 67 -2.79 4.74 -4.60
CA VAL A 67 -3.56 5.93 -4.27
C VAL A 67 -5.01 5.74 -4.70
N GLY A 68 -5.93 5.89 -3.75
CA GLY A 68 -7.37 5.83 -3.97
C GLY A 68 -8.06 7.14 -3.63
N VAL A 69 -9.21 7.35 -4.27
CA VAL A 69 -10.11 8.47 -3.97
C VAL A 69 -10.99 8.12 -2.77
N GLU A 70 -11.55 6.91 -2.77
CA GLU A 70 -12.38 6.41 -1.68
C GLU A 70 -11.53 5.58 -0.69
N PRO A 71 -11.58 5.88 0.63
CA PRO A 71 -10.90 5.09 1.64
C PRO A 71 -11.30 3.62 1.63
N GLU A 72 -12.59 3.33 1.48
CA GLU A 72 -13.11 1.95 1.55
C GLU A 72 -12.55 1.06 0.44
N GLU A 73 -12.56 1.54 -0.80
CA GLU A 73 -11.98 0.79 -1.94
C GLU A 73 -10.48 0.58 -1.80
N THR A 74 -9.77 1.53 -1.18
CA THR A 74 -8.33 1.41 -0.95
C THR A 74 -8.04 0.36 0.12
N VAL A 75 -8.76 0.40 1.23
CA VAL A 75 -8.64 -0.57 2.34
C VAL A 75 -8.98 -1.97 1.84
N ASP A 76 -10.11 -2.13 1.18
CA ASP A 76 -10.53 -3.44 0.66
C ASP A 76 -9.56 -3.99 -0.40
N SER A 77 -8.98 -3.12 -1.24
CA SER A 77 -7.94 -3.55 -2.19
C SER A 77 -6.74 -4.14 -1.48
N VAL A 78 -6.24 -3.48 -0.44
CA VAL A 78 -5.08 -3.95 0.33
C VAL A 78 -5.39 -5.27 1.03
N LEU A 79 -6.58 -5.38 1.60
CA LEU A 79 -7.00 -6.60 2.31
C LEU A 79 -7.21 -7.77 1.37
N GLU A 80 -7.79 -7.55 0.20
CA GLU A 80 -7.95 -8.58 -0.83
C GLU A 80 -6.58 -9.02 -1.38
N ILE A 81 -5.64 -8.10 -1.59
CA ILE A 81 -4.24 -8.42 -1.95
C ILE A 81 -3.60 -9.27 -0.85
N ASN A 82 -3.75 -8.86 0.42
CA ASN A 82 -3.19 -9.59 1.57
C ASN A 82 -3.80 -10.99 1.69
N SER A 83 -5.12 -11.13 1.59
CA SER A 83 -5.81 -12.43 1.63
C SER A 83 -5.37 -13.31 0.46
N PHE A 84 -5.38 -12.78 -0.77
CA PHE A 84 -4.97 -13.54 -1.95
C PHE A 84 -3.55 -14.10 -1.81
N ILE A 85 -2.62 -13.31 -1.29
CA ILE A 85 -1.23 -13.74 -1.09
C ILE A 85 -1.12 -14.75 0.06
N ASN A 86 -1.83 -14.56 1.17
CA ASN A 86 -1.78 -15.48 2.32
C ASN A 86 -2.54 -16.79 2.09
N ASP A 87 -3.59 -16.79 1.25
CA ASP A 87 -4.42 -17.96 0.94
C ASP A 87 -3.83 -18.78 -0.23
N SER A 88 -2.87 -18.22 -0.96
CA SER A 88 -2.12 -18.91 -2.00
C SER A 88 -0.88 -19.58 -1.42
N ASP A 89 -0.30 -20.57 -2.12
CA ASP A 89 1.03 -21.12 -1.82
C ASP A 89 2.16 -20.11 -2.16
N PHE A 90 1.95 -18.83 -1.85
CA PHE A 90 2.87 -17.74 -2.13
C PHE A 90 4.08 -17.83 -1.20
N GLU A 91 5.27 -17.61 -1.73
CA GLU A 91 6.52 -17.83 -0.99
C GLU A 91 6.78 -16.78 0.10
N LEU A 92 6.22 -15.57 -0.05
CA LEU A 92 6.39 -14.46 0.88
C LEU A 92 5.06 -13.79 1.21
N PRO A 93 4.74 -13.57 2.50
CA PRO A 93 3.60 -12.78 2.90
C PRO A 93 3.85 -11.29 2.60
N VAL A 94 2.77 -10.52 2.50
CA VAL A 94 2.87 -9.05 2.40
C VAL A 94 2.65 -8.38 3.75
N ARG A 95 3.20 -7.19 3.88
CA ARG A 95 2.88 -6.22 4.94
C ARG A 95 2.37 -4.95 4.30
N ALA A 96 1.50 -4.21 4.99
CA ALA A 96 0.95 -2.99 4.44
C ALA A 96 0.67 -1.91 5.48
N GLY A 97 0.72 -0.66 5.04
CA GLY A 97 0.34 0.52 5.79
C GLY A 97 -0.56 1.42 4.97
N ILE A 98 -1.63 1.93 5.58
CA ILE A 98 -2.65 2.75 4.92
C ILE A 98 -2.86 4.03 5.72
N ALA A 99 -2.92 5.17 5.07
CA ALA A 99 -3.33 6.44 5.69
C ALA A 99 -4.06 7.31 4.68
N GLY A 100 -4.94 8.19 5.14
CA GLY A 100 -5.77 9.02 4.27
C GLY A 100 -5.99 10.41 4.82
N GLY A 101 -6.11 11.37 3.90
CA GLY A 101 -6.37 12.76 4.22
C GLY A 101 -5.81 13.72 3.18
N TRP A 102 -5.80 15.00 3.54
CA TRP A 102 -5.42 16.07 2.63
C TRP A 102 -3.92 16.14 2.37
N VAL A 103 -3.54 16.07 1.09
CA VAL A 103 -2.16 16.23 0.61
C VAL A 103 -2.08 17.26 -0.52
N LEU A 104 -0.85 17.66 -0.85
CA LEU A 104 -0.56 18.45 -2.05
C LEU A 104 -0.27 17.52 -3.22
N LEU A 105 -0.87 17.82 -4.37
CA LEU A 105 -0.52 17.23 -5.65
C LEU A 105 0.36 18.21 -6.42
N ILE A 106 1.55 17.74 -6.79
CA ILE A 106 2.57 18.46 -7.54
C ILE A 106 2.70 17.77 -8.91
N GLU A 107 2.77 18.55 -9.98
CA GLU A 107 2.97 18.06 -11.37
C GLU A 107 1.95 17.00 -11.86
N GLY A 108 0.84 16.82 -11.14
CA GLY A 108 -0.28 15.96 -11.53
C GLY A 108 -0.20 14.52 -11.00
N ASP A 109 0.96 14.04 -10.54
CA ASP A 109 1.13 12.68 -10.03
C ASP A 109 2.02 12.54 -8.79
N ASP A 110 2.74 13.59 -8.37
CA ASP A 110 3.53 13.59 -7.14
C ASP A 110 2.70 14.05 -5.94
N HIS A 111 2.71 13.25 -4.88
CA HIS A 111 1.86 13.45 -3.71
C HIS A 111 2.74 13.76 -2.50
N VAL A 112 2.61 14.97 -1.96
CA VAL A 112 3.40 15.44 -0.82
C VAL A 112 2.47 15.78 0.34
N GLY A 113 2.69 15.11 1.47
CA GLY A 113 1.93 15.38 2.68
C GLY A 113 2.17 14.34 3.76
N ARG A 114 1.68 14.65 4.97
CA ARG A 114 1.80 13.81 6.16
C ARG A 114 1.25 12.39 5.94
N GLU A 115 0.12 12.28 5.23
CA GLU A 115 -0.56 10.99 5.06
C GLU A 115 0.21 10.01 4.17
N VAL A 116 0.95 10.50 3.17
CA VAL A 116 1.85 9.63 2.37
C VAL A 116 2.97 9.07 3.25
N ILE A 117 3.55 9.91 4.11
CA ILE A 117 4.64 9.53 5.02
C ILE A 117 4.13 8.56 6.08
N LEU A 118 2.95 8.83 6.65
CA LEU A 118 2.32 7.98 7.64
C LEU A 118 2.02 6.59 7.08
N ALA A 119 1.43 6.49 5.88
CA ALA A 119 1.17 5.20 5.23
C ALA A 119 2.47 4.39 5.05
N SER A 120 3.55 5.04 4.61
CA SER A 120 4.87 4.40 4.47
C SER A 120 5.38 3.86 5.82
N ARG A 121 5.32 4.67 6.88
CA ARG A 121 5.80 4.28 8.22
C ARG A 121 4.97 3.17 8.86
N LEU A 122 3.67 3.17 8.61
CA LEU A 122 2.78 2.08 9.02
C LEU A 122 3.16 0.79 8.29
N CYS A 123 3.51 0.86 7.01
CA CYS A 123 3.97 -0.31 6.25
C CYS A 123 5.31 -0.84 6.80
N ASP A 124 6.26 0.05 7.12
CA ASP A 124 7.54 -0.33 7.71
C ASP A 124 7.38 -1.00 9.09
N SER A 125 6.39 -0.55 9.87
CA SER A 125 6.09 -1.06 11.21
C SER A 125 5.25 -2.34 11.20
N ALA A 126 4.60 -2.65 10.08
CA ALA A 126 3.76 -3.83 9.94
C ALA A 126 4.61 -5.11 9.89
N GLY A 127 4.20 -6.11 10.69
CA GLY A 127 4.75 -7.46 10.60
C GLY A 127 4.27 -8.23 9.36
N PRO A 128 4.84 -9.42 9.09
CA PRO A 128 4.39 -10.28 8.00
C PRO A 128 2.88 -10.60 8.09
N GLY A 129 2.15 -10.37 7.00
CA GLY A 129 0.70 -10.58 6.91
C GLY A 129 -0.15 -9.47 7.54
N GLN A 130 0.46 -8.45 8.15
CA GLN A 130 -0.25 -7.39 8.85
C GLN A 130 -0.54 -6.19 7.95
N VAL A 131 -1.71 -5.60 8.17
CA VAL A 131 -2.14 -4.34 7.55
C VAL A 131 -2.43 -3.35 8.66
N LEU A 132 -1.71 -2.21 8.67
CA LEU A 132 -1.86 -1.16 9.67
C LEU A 132 -2.51 0.08 9.08
N ALA A 133 -3.41 0.71 9.85
CA ALA A 133 -4.08 1.95 9.46
C ALA A 133 -4.45 2.77 10.70
N PRO A 134 -4.57 4.10 10.60
CA PRO A 134 -5.22 4.92 11.62
C PRO A 134 -6.64 4.46 11.86
N LYS A 135 -7.07 4.47 13.12
CA LYS A 135 -8.40 4.02 13.54
C LYS A 135 -9.51 4.78 12.82
N GLU A 136 -9.31 6.06 12.57
CA GLU A 136 -10.29 6.95 11.94
C GLU A 136 -10.50 6.66 10.45
N LEU A 137 -9.55 5.97 9.81
CA LEU A 137 -9.65 5.59 8.40
C LEU A 137 -10.60 4.41 8.20
N VAL A 138 -10.76 3.56 9.21
CA VAL A 138 -11.56 2.35 9.13
C VAL A 138 -12.98 2.64 9.62
N SER A 139 -13.92 2.65 8.68
CA SER A 139 -15.34 2.84 9.01
C SER A 139 -15.86 1.63 9.81
N PRO A 140 -16.71 1.83 10.84
CA PRO A 140 -17.39 0.73 11.52
C PRO A 140 -18.28 -0.13 10.61
N LEU A 141 -18.61 0.38 9.41
CA LEU A 141 -19.39 -0.35 8.41
C LEU A 141 -18.54 -1.33 7.60
N MET A 142 -17.22 -1.24 7.65
CA MET A 142 -16.33 -2.21 7.03
C MET A 142 -16.36 -3.51 7.85
N ASN A 143 -16.60 -4.63 7.17
CA ASN A 143 -16.69 -5.94 7.80
C ASN A 143 -15.29 -6.52 8.10
N LEU A 144 -14.55 -5.88 9.00
CA LEU A 144 -13.14 -6.17 9.30
C LEU A 144 -12.93 -6.55 10.77
N THR A 145 -12.03 -7.51 11.00
CA THR A 145 -11.51 -7.75 12.35
C THR A 145 -10.39 -6.73 12.62
N GLN A 146 -10.55 -5.91 13.66
CA GLN A 146 -9.61 -4.86 14.02
C GLN A 146 -9.00 -5.13 15.40
N THR A 147 -7.71 -4.88 15.57
CA THR A 147 -7.02 -4.93 16.86
C THR A 147 -6.20 -3.65 17.02
N ASP A 148 -6.35 -2.99 18.17
CA ASP A 148 -5.60 -1.76 18.48
C ASP A 148 -4.15 -2.12 18.84
N LEU A 149 -3.19 -1.46 18.19
CA LEU A 149 -1.74 -1.67 18.38
C LEU A 149 -1.06 -0.50 19.10
N GLY A 150 -1.80 0.54 19.51
CA GLY A 150 -1.25 1.72 20.18
C GLY A 150 -0.71 2.81 19.24
N GLU A 151 0.04 3.76 19.79
CA GLU A 151 0.56 4.92 19.04
C GLU A 151 1.75 4.54 18.14
N VAL A 152 1.69 4.99 16.88
CA VAL A 152 2.80 4.89 15.92
C VAL A 152 3.50 6.25 15.87
N MET A 153 4.78 6.31 16.25
CA MET A 153 5.56 7.55 16.18
C MET A 153 5.87 7.91 14.71
N VAL A 154 5.59 9.16 14.36
CA VAL A 154 5.82 9.79 13.06
C VAL A 154 6.82 10.92 13.29
#